data_AF-A0A381MZF2-F1
#
_entry.id   AF-A0A381MZF2-F1
#
_cell.length_a   1.000
_cell.length_b   1.000
_cell.length_c   1.000
_cell.angle_alpha   90.00
_cell.angle_beta   90.00
_cell.angle_gamma   90.00
#
_symmetry.space_group_name_H-M   'P 1'
#
loop_
_entity.id
_entity.type
_entity.pdbx_description
1 polymer ?
#
loop_
_entity_poly.entity_id
_entity_poly.type
_entity_poly.pdbx_seq_one_letter_code
_entity_poly.pdbx_strand_id
1 'polypeptide(L)'
;MGNYKWDVGSEKIILRGRGVNRKSFYLVDLALGDTTIYLDSSVFNHEGAYVPVLKWNLSKDGSMMLIQSERDRIWRHSNTGTYYILDIAQRSLAKVSDKNDLLRNVKISPDNRWLSYIREDNNLYAYNIKRKREKKLTRTGSETILNGHYGWVYEEELSGFDGYRWSPNSKYIAYVEEDQSEVGR
;
A
#
# COMPACT_ATOMS: atom_id res chain seq x y z
N MET A 1 13.96 7.85 -14.09
CA MET A 1 14.08 6.40 -13.82
C MET A 1 12.68 5.85 -13.53
N GLY A 2 12.30 4.73 -14.14
CA GLY A 2 10.93 4.18 -14.06
C GLY A 2 10.59 3.62 -12.67
N ASN A 3 9.31 3.28 -12.45
CA ASN A 3 8.87 2.58 -11.24
C ASN A 3 9.27 1.09 -11.34
N TYR A 4 10.45 0.75 -10.79
CA TYR A 4 10.97 -0.61 -10.68
C TYR A 4 11.22 -1.01 -9.22
N LYS A 5 11.32 -2.31 -8.96
CA LYS A 5 11.73 -2.88 -7.66
C LYS A 5 12.74 -4.00 -7.89
N TRP A 6 13.60 -4.25 -6.92
CA TRP A 6 14.39 -5.47 -6.91
C TRP A 6 13.50 -6.67 -6.61
N ASP A 7 13.72 -7.77 -7.30
CA ASP A 7 13.15 -9.05 -6.94
C ASP A 7 13.84 -9.57 -5.66
N VAL A 8 13.06 -10.14 -4.75
CA VAL A 8 13.55 -10.43 -3.40
C VAL A 8 14.46 -11.65 -3.45
N GLY A 9 15.72 -11.47 -3.05
CA GLY A 9 16.70 -12.55 -3.02
C GLY A 9 17.34 -12.87 -4.37
N SER A 10 17.17 -12.01 -5.38
CA SER A 10 17.86 -12.14 -6.67
C SER A 10 18.47 -10.81 -7.13
N GLU A 11 19.31 -10.86 -8.17
CA GLU A 11 19.90 -9.68 -8.82
C GLU A 11 19.02 -9.16 -9.98
N LYS A 12 17.76 -9.58 -10.04
CA LYS A 12 16.82 -9.20 -11.09
C LYS A 12 15.96 -8.04 -10.64
N ILE A 13 15.49 -7.24 -11.61
CA ILE A 13 14.56 -6.14 -11.35
C ILE A 13 13.18 -6.45 -11.93
N ILE A 14 12.14 -6.09 -11.18
CA ILE A 14 10.76 -6.11 -11.60
C ILE A 14 10.39 -4.71 -12.08
N LEU A 15 9.91 -4.60 -13.31
CA LEU A 15 9.44 -3.35 -13.88
C LEU A 15 8.09 -3.51 -14.56
N ARG A 16 7.31 -2.43 -14.54
CA ARG A 16 6.07 -2.36 -15.29
C ARG A 16 6.37 -2.08 -16.77
N GLY A 17 5.71 -2.81 -17.66
CA GLY A 17 5.80 -2.58 -19.10
C GLY A 17 5.34 -1.17 -19.51
N ARG A 18 5.57 -0.82 -20.78
CA ARG A 18 5.17 0.46 -21.38
C ARG A 18 4.35 0.25 -22.65
N GLY A 19 3.66 1.29 -23.12
CA GLY A 19 2.85 1.23 -24.34
C GLY A 19 1.78 0.15 -24.25
N VAL A 20 1.75 -0.74 -25.25
CA VAL A 20 0.83 -1.90 -25.30
C VAL A 20 1.00 -2.85 -24.11
N ASN A 21 2.20 -2.92 -23.52
CA ASN A 21 2.54 -3.82 -22.42
C ASN A 21 2.37 -3.18 -21.02
N ARG A 22 1.76 -1.99 -20.93
CA ARG A 22 1.62 -1.24 -19.67
C ARG A 22 0.80 -1.93 -18.57
N LYS A 23 0.11 -3.03 -18.89
CA LYS A 23 -0.71 -3.79 -17.94
C LYS A 23 0.01 -5.01 -17.34
N SER A 24 1.24 -5.30 -17.78
CA SER A 24 2.03 -6.44 -17.31
C SER A 24 3.31 -5.98 -16.62
N PHE A 25 3.87 -6.86 -15.81
CA PHE A 25 5.16 -6.71 -15.16
C PHE A 25 6.15 -7.73 -15.70
N TYR A 26 7.41 -7.33 -15.74
CA TYR A 26 8.51 -8.09 -16.33
C TYR A 26 9.65 -8.20 -15.35
N LEU A 27 10.29 -9.37 -15.34
CA LEU A 27 11.52 -9.63 -14.61
C LEU A 27 12.67 -9.47 -15.60
N VAL A 28 13.62 -8.59 -15.26
CA VAL A 28 14.78 -8.27 -16.10
C VAL A 28 16.04 -8.71 -15.39
N ASP A 29 16.82 -9.54 -16.06
CA ASP A 29 18.18 -9.89 -15.69
C ASP A 29 19.14 -8.94 -16.40
N LEU A 30 19.75 -8.01 -15.65
CA LEU A 30 20.64 -7.01 -16.22
C LEU A 30 21.99 -7.59 -16.64
N ALA A 31 22.43 -8.70 -16.03
CA ALA A 31 23.70 -9.33 -16.34
C ALA A 31 23.62 -10.12 -17.67
N LEU A 32 22.49 -10.79 -17.89
CA LEU A 32 22.27 -11.59 -19.09
C LEU A 32 21.55 -10.83 -20.22
N GLY A 33 20.96 -9.68 -19.91
CA GLY A 33 20.12 -8.94 -20.86
C GLY A 33 18.79 -9.65 -21.17
N ASP A 34 18.35 -10.57 -20.31
CA ASP A 34 17.13 -11.35 -20.49
C ASP A 34 15.92 -10.66 -19.83
N THR A 35 14.75 -10.79 -20.45
CA THR A 35 13.49 -10.23 -19.95
C THR A 35 12.36 -11.24 -20.10
N THR A 36 11.74 -11.58 -18.98
CA THR A 36 10.63 -12.55 -18.91
C THR A 36 9.39 -11.91 -18.31
N ILE A 37 8.21 -12.47 -18.61
CA ILE A 37 6.97 -12.02 -17.98
C ILE A 37 6.98 -12.45 -16.51
N TYR A 38 6.84 -11.47 -15.61
CA TYR A 38 6.71 -11.70 -14.17
C TYR A 38 5.24 -11.88 -13.78
N LEU A 39 4.41 -10.90 -14.14
CA LEU A 39 2.96 -10.93 -13.95
C LEU A 39 2.30 -10.44 -15.23
N ASP A 40 1.52 -11.29 -15.88
CA ASP A 40 0.74 -10.90 -17.04
C ASP A 40 -0.51 -10.09 -16.62
N SER A 41 -1.13 -9.40 -17.57
CA SER A 41 -2.25 -8.51 -17.27
C SER A 41 -3.50 -9.18 -16.68
N SER A 42 -3.64 -10.50 -16.81
CA SER A 42 -4.83 -11.22 -16.35
C SER A 42 -4.98 -11.21 -14.83
N VAL A 43 -3.86 -11.20 -14.09
CA VAL A 43 -3.86 -11.21 -12.61
C VAL A 43 -4.34 -9.90 -12.01
N PHE A 44 -4.43 -8.83 -12.82
CA PHE A 44 -4.96 -7.54 -12.41
C PHE A 44 -6.45 -7.38 -12.69
N ASN A 45 -7.19 -8.47 -12.88
CA ASN A 45 -8.64 -8.43 -12.99
C ASN A 45 -9.30 -8.79 -11.66
N HIS A 46 -10.30 -8.00 -11.27
CA HIS A 46 -11.15 -8.26 -10.11
C HIS A 46 -12.61 -8.10 -10.54
N GLU A 47 -13.45 -9.09 -10.23
CA GLU A 47 -14.90 -9.06 -10.56
C GLU A 47 -15.17 -8.77 -12.06
N GLY A 48 -14.30 -9.27 -12.95
CA GLY A 48 -14.43 -9.10 -14.41
C GLY A 48 -13.90 -7.78 -14.97
N ALA A 49 -13.40 -6.88 -14.12
CA ALA A 49 -12.84 -5.60 -14.53
C ALA A 49 -11.34 -5.52 -14.26
N TYR A 50 -10.61 -4.86 -15.16
CA TYR A 50 -9.18 -4.57 -14.97
C TYR A 50 -9.01 -3.51 -13.88
N VAL A 51 -8.20 -3.82 -12.88
CA VAL A 51 -7.78 -2.93 -11.80
C VAL A 51 -6.55 -2.13 -12.26
N PRO A 52 -6.65 -0.79 -12.36
CA PRO A 52 -5.48 0.03 -12.63
C PRO A 52 -4.41 -0.14 -11.55
N VAL A 53 -3.13 -0.09 -11.96
CA VAL A 53 -2.00 -0.13 -11.03
C VAL A 53 -1.34 1.24 -11.06
N LEU A 54 -1.70 2.16 -10.18
CA LEU A 54 -1.10 3.50 -10.13
C LEU A 54 0.21 3.50 -9.34
N LYS A 55 0.17 2.91 -8.16
CA LYS A 55 1.32 2.66 -7.29
C LYS A 55 1.32 1.21 -6.87
N TRP A 56 2.50 0.66 -6.63
CA TRP A 56 2.64 -0.71 -6.16
C TRP A 56 3.85 -0.86 -5.25
N ASN A 57 3.80 -1.88 -4.40
CA ASN A 57 4.92 -2.29 -3.59
C ASN A 57 4.84 -3.79 -3.30
N LEU A 58 5.99 -4.42 -3.11
CA LEU A 58 6.05 -5.81 -2.69
C LEU A 58 6.07 -5.90 -1.17
N SER A 59 5.54 -7.01 -0.66
CA SER A 59 5.80 -7.49 0.69
C SER A 59 7.30 -7.77 0.91
N LYS A 60 7.69 -7.91 2.17
CA LYS A 60 9.10 -8.13 2.56
C LYS A 60 9.74 -9.35 1.89
N ASP A 61 8.96 -10.41 1.69
CA ASP A 61 9.42 -11.65 1.04
C ASP A 61 9.07 -11.74 -0.45
N GLY A 62 8.44 -10.70 -1.02
CA GLY A 62 8.05 -10.67 -2.43
C GLY A 62 6.84 -11.52 -2.80
N SER A 63 6.17 -12.20 -1.86
CA SER A 63 5.06 -13.11 -2.16
C SER A 63 3.72 -12.40 -2.43
N MET A 64 3.57 -11.20 -1.90
CA MET A 64 2.39 -10.33 -2.05
C MET A 64 2.75 -9.01 -2.71
N MET A 65 1.85 -8.48 -3.53
CA MET A 65 1.95 -7.16 -4.15
C MET A 65 0.76 -6.27 -3.73
N LEU A 66 1.05 -5.19 -3.01
CA LEU A 66 0.08 -4.14 -2.70
C LEU A 66 -0.04 -3.19 -3.88
N ILE A 67 -1.27 -2.93 -4.31
CA ILE A 67 -1.61 -2.11 -5.47
C ILE A 67 -2.51 -0.98 -5.01
N GLN A 68 -2.20 0.24 -5.43
CA GLN A 68 -3.12 1.38 -5.35
C GLN A 68 -3.73 1.60 -6.73
N SER A 69 -5.05 1.48 -6.85
CA SER A 69 -5.77 1.58 -8.13
C SER A 69 -6.34 2.96 -8.40
N GLU A 70 -6.70 3.67 -7.35
CA GLU A 70 -7.25 5.02 -7.39
C GLU A 70 -6.54 5.86 -6.34
N ARG A 71 -6.46 7.17 -6.58
CA ARG A 71 -5.87 8.09 -5.62
C ARG A 71 -6.49 9.47 -5.70
N ASP A 72 -6.78 10.04 -4.55
CA ASP A 72 -7.13 11.45 -4.41
C ASP A 72 -6.05 12.14 -3.60
N ARG A 73 -5.45 13.18 -4.19
CA ARG A 73 -4.37 13.93 -3.56
C ARG A 73 -4.95 14.80 -2.43
N ILE A 74 -4.29 14.78 -1.27
CA ILE A 74 -4.60 15.72 -0.18
C ILE A 74 -3.59 16.87 -0.24
N TRP A 75 -2.31 16.57 -0.02
CA TRP A 75 -1.20 17.54 -0.08
C TRP A 75 -0.08 17.03 -1.01
N ARG A 76 1.18 17.44 -0.82
CA ARG A 76 2.31 17.09 -1.71
C ARG A 76 2.53 15.58 -1.88
N HIS A 77 2.47 14.83 -0.79
CA HIS A 77 2.76 13.40 -0.70
C HIS A 77 1.55 12.57 -0.25
N SER A 78 0.73 13.09 0.65
CA SER A 78 -0.43 12.40 1.16
C SER A 78 -1.55 12.31 0.14
N ASN A 79 -2.23 11.16 0.19
CA ASN A 79 -3.35 10.84 -0.64
C ASN A 79 -4.18 9.78 0.06
N THR A 80 -5.45 9.72 -0.31
CA THR A 80 -6.32 8.58 -0.07
C THR A 80 -6.37 7.73 -1.33
N GLY A 81 -6.93 6.52 -1.26
CA GLY A 81 -7.15 5.72 -2.45
C GLY A 81 -7.78 4.35 -2.20
N THR A 82 -8.00 3.65 -3.30
CA THR A 82 -8.50 2.28 -3.32
C THR A 82 -7.34 1.30 -3.53
N TYR A 83 -7.31 0.24 -2.73
CA TYR A 83 -6.16 -0.66 -2.69
C TYR A 83 -6.52 -2.14 -2.87
N TYR A 84 -5.65 -2.86 -3.56
CA TYR A 84 -5.77 -4.30 -3.76
C TYR A 84 -4.51 -5.00 -3.28
N ILE A 85 -4.65 -6.24 -2.82
CA ILE A 85 -3.56 -7.14 -2.50
C ILE A 85 -3.60 -8.31 -3.47
N LEU A 86 -2.48 -8.54 -4.15
CA LEU A 86 -2.27 -9.66 -5.05
C LEU A 86 -1.38 -10.68 -4.34
N ASP A 87 -1.86 -11.91 -4.18
CA ASP A 87 -1.01 -13.07 -3.92
C ASP A 87 -0.40 -13.52 -5.25
N ILE A 88 0.93 -13.41 -5.36
CA ILE A 88 1.66 -13.64 -6.61
C ILE A 88 1.65 -15.12 -7.00
N ALA A 89 1.81 -16.01 -6.01
CA ALA A 89 1.84 -17.45 -6.27
C ALA A 89 0.44 -17.97 -6.65
N GLN A 90 -0.59 -17.50 -5.95
CA GLN A 90 -1.97 -17.89 -6.21
C GLN A 90 -2.62 -17.14 -7.37
N ARG A 91 -1.97 -16.09 -7.89
CA ARG A 91 -2.52 -15.17 -8.90
C ARG A 91 -3.92 -14.66 -8.51
N SER A 92 -4.07 -14.33 -7.23
CA SER A 92 -5.34 -13.97 -6.62
C SER A 92 -5.34 -12.51 -6.19
N LEU A 93 -6.25 -11.71 -6.75
CA LEU A 93 -6.40 -10.29 -6.45
C LEU A 93 -7.64 -10.04 -5.58
N ALA A 94 -7.44 -9.41 -4.42
CA ALA A 94 -8.50 -9.06 -3.49
C ALA A 94 -8.44 -7.59 -3.06
N LYS A 95 -9.59 -7.02 -2.70
CA LYS A 95 -9.68 -5.70 -2.04
C LYS A 95 -9.01 -5.77 -0.66
N VAL A 96 -8.39 -4.67 -0.23
CA VAL A 96 -7.72 -4.58 1.08
C VAL A 96 -8.72 -4.57 2.24
N SER A 97 -9.95 -4.13 2.01
CA SER A 97 -11.07 -4.23 2.96
C SER A 97 -12.43 -4.18 2.24
N ASP A 98 -13.54 -4.42 2.95
CA ASP A 98 -14.88 -4.31 2.36
C ASP A 98 -15.22 -2.86 1.99
N LYS A 99 -14.89 -1.90 2.88
CA LYS A 99 -14.94 -0.46 2.61
C LYS A 99 -13.59 0.00 2.09
N ASN A 100 -13.32 -0.30 0.82
CA ASN A 100 -11.98 -0.25 0.26
C ASN A 100 -11.55 1.12 -0.29
N ASP A 101 -12.39 2.14 -0.13
CA ASP A 101 -12.16 3.46 -0.68
C ASP A 101 -11.58 4.39 0.38
N LEU A 102 -10.96 5.47 -0.10
CA LEU A 102 -10.39 6.54 0.71
C LEU A 102 -9.39 6.10 1.79
N LEU A 103 -8.71 4.97 1.59
CA LEU A 103 -7.71 4.46 2.53
C LEU A 103 -6.42 5.27 2.45
N ARG A 104 -5.76 5.48 3.60
CA ARG A 104 -4.45 6.17 3.66
C ARG A 104 -3.36 5.25 4.18
N ASN A 105 -2.15 5.49 3.67
CA ASN A 105 -0.90 4.89 4.15
C ASN A 105 -0.98 3.36 4.32
N VAL A 106 -1.55 2.64 3.34
CA VAL A 106 -1.76 1.19 3.44
C VAL A 106 -0.42 0.44 3.47
N LYS A 107 -0.29 -0.54 4.37
CA LYS A 107 0.91 -1.38 4.51
C LYS A 107 0.58 -2.85 4.71
N ILE A 108 1.46 -3.72 4.22
CA ILE A 108 1.47 -5.17 4.52
C ILE A 108 2.34 -5.38 5.77
N SER A 109 1.89 -6.21 6.71
CA SER A 109 2.75 -6.64 7.83
C SER A 109 3.93 -7.48 7.32
N PRO A 110 5.10 -7.46 7.99
CA PRO A 110 6.28 -8.22 7.55
C PRO A 110 6.10 -9.75 7.38
N ASP A 111 5.03 -10.32 7.92
CA ASP A 111 4.69 -11.74 7.83
C ASP A 111 3.51 -12.02 6.87
N ASN A 112 3.07 -11.00 6.13
CA ASN A 112 1.98 -11.04 5.15
C ASN A 112 0.62 -11.49 5.68
N ARG A 113 0.41 -11.48 6.99
CA ARG A 113 -0.88 -11.89 7.59
C ARG A 113 -1.88 -10.75 7.74
N TRP A 114 -1.38 -9.51 7.78
CA TRP A 114 -2.17 -8.33 8.06
C TRP A 114 -1.92 -7.24 7.04
N LEU A 115 -2.98 -6.47 6.79
CA LEU A 115 -2.92 -5.16 6.16
C LEU A 115 -3.23 -4.13 7.23
N SER A 116 -2.62 -2.97 7.16
CA SER A 116 -2.97 -1.83 8.01
C SER A 116 -3.23 -0.62 7.15
N TYR A 117 -4.12 0.26 7.60
CA TYR A 117 -4.51 1.46 6.89
C TYR A 117 -5.24 2.41 7.83
N ILE A 118 -5.34 3.65 7.40
CA ILE A 118 -6.08 4.70 8.09
C ILE A 118 -7.35 4.99 7.28
N ARG A 119 -8.45 5.19 8.00
CA ARG A 119 -9.74 5.59 7.40
C ARG A 119 -9.99 7.08 7.63
N GLU A 120 -11.05 7.59 7.01
CA GLU A 120 -11.48 8.99 7.10
C GLU A 120 -11.81 9.44 8.53
N ASP A 121 -12.14 8.51 9.43
CA ASP A 121 -12.33 8.80 10.85
C ASP A 121 -11.00 8.98 11.62
N ASN A 122 -9.89 9.18 10.89
CA ASN A 122 -8.53 9.37 11.40
C ASN A 122 -8.06 8.32 12.41
N ASN A 123 -8.63 7.11 12.33
CA ASN A 123 -8.23 5.97 13.13
C ASN A 123 -7.43 4.96 12.30
N LEU A 124 -6.52 4.27 12.99
CA LEU A 124 -5.72 3.18 12.43
C LEU A 124 -6.49 1.85 12.55
N TYR A 125 -6.47 1.08 11.47
CA TYR A 125 -7.11 -0.23 11.36
C TYR A 125 -6.09 -1.29 10.95
N ALA A 126 -6.40 -2.54 11.28
CA ALA A 126 -5.72 -3.72 10.74
C ALA A 126 -6.71 -4.76 10.25
N TYR A 127 -6.48 -5.29 9.05
CA TYR A 127 -7.27 -6.33 8.41
C TYR A 127 -6.48 -7.62 8.32
N ASN A 128 -7.06 -8.72 8.81
CA ASN A 128 -6.48 -10.04 8.68
C ASN A 128 -6.86 -10.64 7.32
N ILE A 129 -5.88 -10.89 6.45
CA ILE A 129 -6.10 -11.36 5.08
C ILE A 129 -6.81 -12.72 5.07
N LYS A 130 -6.31 -13.70 5.84
CA LYS A 130 -6.85 -15.06 5.86
C LYS A 130 -8.23 -15.14 6.50
N ARG A 131 -8.43 -14.45 7.62
CA ARG A 131 -9.69 -14.47 8.38
C ARG A 131 -10.74 -13.50 7.82
N LYS A 132 -10.35 -12.65 6.87
CA LYS A 132 -11.20 -11.60 6.29
C LYS A 132 -11.86 -10.74 7.36
N ARG A 133 -11.07 -10.30 8.36
CA ARG A 133 -11.59 -9.59 9.53
C ARG A 133 -10.79 -8.33 9.81
N GLU A 134 -11.49 -7.21 9.88
CA GLU A 134 -10.96 -5.92 10.30
C GLU A 134 -10.96 -5.78 11.83
N LYS A 135 -9.99 -5.04 12.35
CA LYS A 135 -9.91 -4.58 13.74
C LYS A 135 -9.54 -3.10 13.75
N LYS A 136 -10.37 -2.28 14.39
CA LYS A 136 -10.05 -0.89 14.75
C LYS A 136 -9.01 -0.88 15.88
N LEU A 137 -7.84 -0.28 15.63
CA LEU A 137 -6.70 -0.28 16.57
C LEU A 137 -6.72 0.94 17.50
N THR A 138 -7.07 2.12 16.97
CA THR A 138 -7.23 3.36 17.73
C THR A 138 -8.70 3.78 17.77
N ARG A 139 -9.10 4.59 18.75
CA ARG A 139 -10.50 5.05 18.89
C ARG A 139 -10.65 6.55 19.12
N THR A 140 -9.55 7.28 19.23
CA THR A 140 -9.48 8.70 19.53
C THR A 140 -9.60 9.59 18.29
N GLY A 141 -9.48 9.01 17.08
CA GLY A 141 -9.49 9.79 15.83
C GLY A 141 -10.73 10.66 15.68
N SER A 142 -10.51 11.90 15.28
CA SER A 142 -11.51 12.96 15.10
C SER A 142 -11.05 13.93 14.00
N GLU A 143 -11.75 15.04 13.77
CA GLU A 143 -11.29 16.09 12.85
C GLU A 143 -9.90 16.64 13.21
N THR A 144 -9.58 16.68 14.51
CA THR A 144 -8.34 17.27 15.04
C THR A 144 -7.35 16.26 15.62
N ILE A 145 -7.77 15.00 15.86
CA ILE A 145 -6.90 13.93 16.36
C ILE A 145 -6.57 12.95 15.24
N LEU A 146 -5.30 12.86 14.87
CA LEU A 146 -4.81 12.10 13.73
C LEU A 146 -3.97 10.90 14.20
N ASN A 147 -4.41 9.67 13.89
CA ASN A 147 -3.68 8.47 14.30
C ASN A 147 -2.89 7.85 13.13
N GLY A 148 -1.56 7.86 13.23
CA GLY A 148 -0.66 7.20 12.28
C GLY A 148 -0.46 7.94 10.96
N HIS A 149 -0.98 9.16 10.84
CA HIS A 149 -0.65 10.09 9.77
C HIS A 149 -0.55 11.48 10.37
N TYR A 150 -0.06 12.41 9.56
CA TYR A 150 0.10 13.78 9.97
C TYR A 150 -0.84 14.73 9.24
N GLY A 151 -0.99 15.95 9.78
CA GLY A 151 -1.61 17.08 9.12
C GLY A 151 -0.62 17.91 8.29
N TRP A 152 -1.06 19.11 7.89
CA TRP A 152 -0.37 19.94 6.89
C TRP A 152 1.06 20.34 7.28
N VAL A 153 1.27 20.88 8.48
CA VAL A 153 2.58 21.42 8.93
C VAL A 153 3.67 20.35 8.87
N TYR A 154 3.38 19.14 9.37
CA TYR A 154 4.34 18.04 9.32
C TYR A 154 4.68 17.62 7.89
N GLU A 155 3.72 17.67 6.98
CA GLU A 155 3.96 17.24 5.60
C GLU A 155 4.80 18.25 4.81
N GLU A 156 4.50 19.54 4.95
CA GLU A 156 5.19 20.58 4.18
C GLU A 156 6.51 21.04 4.82
N GLU A 157 6.57 21.17 6.15
CA GLU A 157 7.74 21.71 6.85
C GLU A 157 8.68 20.62 7.39
N LEU A 158 8.15 19.45 7.73
CA LEU A 158 8.92 18.34 8.31
C LEU A 158 8.98 17.09 7.41
N SER A 159 8.43 17.17 6.19
CA SER A 159 8.43 16.12 5.17
C SER A 159 7.83 14.77 5.62
N GLY A 160 6.95 14.78 6.64
CA GLY A 160 6.31 13.58 7.18
C GLY A 160 4.82 13.52 6.84
N PHE A 161 4.37 12.46 6.16
CA PHE A 161 2.94 12.18 5.93
C PHE A 161 2.49 10.79 6.44
N ASP A 162 3.45 9.92 6.76
CA ASP A 162 3.23 8.55 7.22
C ASP A 162 3.79 8.34 8.62
N GLY A 163 2.89 8.32 9.61
CA GLY A 163 3.18 8.32 11.04
C GLY A 163 3.07 6.97 11.73
N TYR A 164 3.05 5.83 11.02
CA TYR A 164 3.03 4.51 11.69
C TYR A 164 3.87 3.44 11.01
N ARG A 165 4.40 2.48 11.79
CA ARG A 165 5.25 1.38 11.29
C ARG A 165 4.94 0.06 11.99
N TRP A 166 4.95 -1.03 11.22
CA TRP A 166 4.92 -2.39 11.76
C TRP A 166 6.27 -2.73 12.40
N SER A 167 6.23 -3.38 13.56
CA SER A 167 7.39 -4.08 14.12
C SER A 167 7.88 -5.18 13.18
N PRO A 168 9.19 -5.49 13.15
CA PRO A 168 9.76 -6.51 12.25
C PRO A 168 9.17 -7.92 12.42
N ASN A 169 8.61 -8.22 13.60
CA ASN A 169 7.97 -9.51 13.92
C ASN A 169 6.43 -9.49 13.76
N SER A 170 5.88 -8.39 13.23
CA SER A 170 4.44 -8.20 12.94
C SER A 170 3.51 -8.22 14.15
N LYS A 171 4.04 -8.15 15.39
CA LYS A 171 3.21 -8.22 16.61
C LYS A 171 2.68 -6.86 17.05
N TYR A 172 3.40 -5.80 16.74
CA TYR A 172 3.11 -4.44 17.18
C TYR A 172 3.12 -3.46 16.00
N ILE A 173 2.39 -2.36 16.18
CA ILE A 173 2.51 -1.15 15.36
C ILE A 173 2.87 -0.01 16.30
N ALA A 174 3.94 0.72 15.98
CA ALA A 174 4.20 2.03 16.57
C ALA A 174 3.54 3.09 15.70
N TYR A 175 2.87 4.07 16.30
CA TYR A 175 2.20 5.15 15.60
C TYR A 175 2.32 6.46 16.38
N VAL A 176 2.20 7.58 15.68
CA VAL A 176 2.05 8.91 16.28
C VAL A 176 0.57 9.27 16.32
N GLU A 177 0.12 9.80 17.46
CA GLU A 177 -1.12 10.55 17.57
C GLU A 177 -0.77 12.03 17.53
N GLU A 178 -1.27 12.75 16.52
CA GLU A 178 -1.13 14.20 16.41
C GLU A 178 -2.42 14.87 16.87
N ASP A 179 -2.31 15.77 17.83
CA ASP A 179 -3.41 16.59 18.32
C ASP A 179 -3.29 18.01 17.75
N GLN A 180 -4.28 18.40 16.96
CA GLN A 180 -4.38 19.71 16.32
C GLN A 180 -5.52 20.56 16.90
N SER A 181 -6.09 20.18 18.04
CA SER A 181 -7.25 20.86 18.65
C SER A 181 -6.96 22.31 19.05
N GLU A 182 -5.72 22.61 19.43
CA GLU A 182 -5.25 23.95 19.81
C GLU A 182 -4.62 24.74 18.64
N VAL A 183 -4.69 24.20 17.42
CA VAL A 183 -4.21 24.90 16.22
C VAL A 183 -5.36 25.73 15.65
N GLY A 184 -5.17 27.05 15.60
CA GLY A 184 -6.13 27.96 14.97
C GLY A 184 -6.37 27.60 13.50
N ARG A 185 -7.63 27.65 13.06
CA ARG A 185 -8.03 27.43 11.66
C ARG A 185 -7.53 28.54 10.74
#